data_AF-A0A6N8BJQ3-F1
#
_entry.id   AF-A0A6N8BJQ3-F1
#
_cell.length_a   1.000
_cell.length_b   1.000
_cell.length_c   1.000
_cell.angle_alpha   90.00
_cell.angle_beta   90.00
_cell.angle_gamma   90.00
#
_symmetry.space_group_name_H-M   'P 1'
#
loop_
_entity.id
_entity.type
_entity.pdbx_description
1 polymer ?
#
loop_
_entity_poly.entity_id
_entity_poly.type
_entity_poly.pdbx_seq_one_letter_code
_entity_poly.pdbx_strand_id
1 'polypeptide(L)'
;MQKYLNKVGYGNQQIGDKIDMFWLDNSLKISANEQLDFITNLYQEDLPFDKRNINIVKNILINQKAKTAIQAGKTGACIQNGKVLVGWYVGYAVSDGKPYTFVTRIEKLPSDDSPKIGGWVAKRITKNILSDLNILAQ
;
A
#
# COMPACT_ATOMS: atom_id res chain seq x y z
N MET A 1 20.17 -1.04 -3.58
CA MET A 1 18.74 -0.67 -3.67
C MET A 1 18.29 -0.48 -5.12
N GLN A 2 18.91 0.43 -5.90
CA GLN A 2 18.53 0.72 -7.30
C GLN A 2 18.25 -0.53 -8.15
N LYS A 3 19.15 -1.52 -8.11
CA LYS A 3 19.01 -2.81 -8.81
C LYS A 3 17.62 -3.44 -8.60
N TYR A 4 17.08 -3.41 -7.38
CA TYR A 4 15.81 -4.05 -7.06
C TYR A 4 14.61 -3.22 -7.53
N LEU A 5 14.65 -1.89 -7.41
CA LEU A 5 13.61 -1.02 -7.95
C LEU A 5 13.48 -1.21 -9.47
N ASN A 6 14.62 -1.26 -10.17
CA ASN A 6 14.65 -1.54 -11.61
C ASN A 6 14.11 -2.94 -11.93
N LYS A 7 14.55 -3.96 -11.17
CA LYS A 7 14.15 -5.35 -11.39
C LYS A 7 12.63 -5.54 -11.30
N VAL A 8 11.96 -4.81 -10.41
CA VAL A 8 10.51 -4.91 -10.21
C VAL A 8 9.72 -3.82 -10.92
N GLY A 9 10.37 -2.86 -11.58
CA GLY A 9 9.72 -1.71 -12.22
C GLY A 9 8.95 -0.82 -11.24
N TYR A 10 9.50 -0.53 -10.05
CA TYR A 10 8.75 0.18 -9.00
C TYR A 10 8.64 1.68 -9.24
N GLY A 11 7.52 2.11 -9.84
CA GLY A 11 7.23 3.52 -10.11
C GLY A 11 8.29 4.17 -11.01
N ASN A 12 8.67 5.41 -10.69
CA ASN A 12 9.70 6.14 -11.43
C ASN A 12 11.14 5.62 -11.18
N GLN A 13 11.32 4.68 -10.24
CA GLN A 13 12.59 4.03 -9.90
C GLN A 13 13.72 4.99 -9.46
N GLN A 14 13.41 6.22 -9.06
CA GLN A 14 14.44 7.21 -8.67
C GLN A 14 14.74 7.14 -7.17
N ILE A 15 16.01 6.91 -6.79
CA ILE A 15 16.44 6.94 -5.38
C ILE A 15 17.05 8.27 -4.93
N GLY A 16 17.30 9.21 -5.83
CA GLY A 16 17.98 10.46 -5.49
C GLY A 16 19.34 10.25 -4.79
N ASP A 17 19.72 11.19 -3.95
CA ASP A 17 21.05 11.21 -3.31
C ASP A 17 21.06 10.59 -1.89
N LYS A 18 19.89 10.38 -1.28
CA LYS A 18 19.76 9.91 0.11
C LYS A 18 19.16 8.50 0.17
N ILE A 19 20.04 7.51 0.29
CA ILE A 19 19.69 6.09 0.28
C ILE A 19 18.72 5.64 1.39
N ASP A 20 18.59 6.42 2.46
CA ASP A 20 17.74 6.15 3.62
C ASP A 20 16.47 7.02 3.68
N MET A 21 16.28 7.92 2.71
CA MET A 21 15.16 8.87 2.68
C MET A 21 14.39 8.89 1.35
N PHE A 22 14.87 8.21 0.31
CA PHE A 22 14.34 8.34 -1.06
C PHE A 22 12.85 8.02 -1.24
N TRP A 23 12.26 7.24 -0.32
CA TRP A 23 10.82 6.92 -0.32
C TRP A 23 9.98 7.89 0.53
N LEU A 24 10.62 8.84 1.23
CA LEU A 24 10.00 9.87 2.07
C LEU A 24 10.22 11.28 1.50
N ASP A 25 11.30 11.52 0.77
CA ASP A 25 11.72 12.84 0.30
C ASP A 25 11.18 13.24 -1.07
N ASN A 26 10.24 12.45 -1.62
CA ASN A 26 9.60 12.64 -2.91
C ASN A 26 10.49 12.36 -4.14
N SER A 27 11.67 11.74 -3.96
CA SER A 27 12.49 11.23 -5.08
C SER A 27 11.78 10.07 -5.79
N LEU A 28 11.49 9.00 -5.03
CA LEU A 28 10.73 7.86 -5.53
C LEU A 28 9.24 8.20 -5.54
N LYS A 29 8.62 8.06 -6.71
CA LYS A 29 7.18 8.27 -6.91
C LYS A 29 6.58 7.06 -7.58
N ILE A 30 5.36 6.73 -7.18
CA ILE A 30 4.58 5.62 -7.72
C ILE A 30 3.09 6.00 -7.69
N SER A 31 2.39 5.68 -8.75
CA SER A 31 0.95 5.90 -8.91
C SER A 31 0.13 4.84 -8.17
N ALA A 32 -1.18 5.08 -8.02
CA ALA A 32 -2.08 4.12 -7.40
C ALA A 32 -2.21 2.83 -8.23
N ASN A 33 -2.19 2.93 -9.57
CA ASN A 33 -2.25 1.77 -10.46
C ASN A 33 -0.96 0.95 -10.38
N GLU A 34 0.22 1.58 -10.38
CA GLU A 34 1.48 0.85 -10.21
C GLU A 34 1.57 0.17 -8.83
N GLN A 35 1.03 0.79 -7.78
CA GLN A 35 0.89 0.12 -6.47
C GLN A 35 -0.04 -1.09 -6.56
N LEU A 36 -1.15 -0.99 -7.29
CA LEU A 36 -2.10 -2.08 -7.44
C LEU A 36 -1.46 -3.27 -8.17
N ASP A 37 -0.71 -2.99 -9.24
CA ASP A 37 0.04 -4.00 -9.98
C ASP A 37 1.09 -4.67 -9.10
N PHE A 38 1.86 -3.88 -8.34
CA PHE A 38 2.88 -4.40 -7.43
C PHE A 38 2.28 -5.30 -6.34
N ILE A 39 1.16 -4.89 -5.72
CA ILE A 39 0.49 -5.68 -4.67
C ILE A 39 -0.15 -6.94 -5.25
N THR A 40 -0.68 -6.87 -6.47
CA THR A 40 -1.18 -8.04 -7.20
C THR A 40 -0.07 -9.05 -7.46
N ASN A 41 1.07 -8.60 -7.98
CA ASN A 41 2.24 -9.46 -8.20
C ASN A 41 2.82 -10.01 -6.89
N LEU A 42 2.79 -9.22 -5.80
CA LEU A 42 3.18 -9.71 -4.47
C LEU A 42 2.26 -10.84 -4.01
N TYR A 43 0.94 -10.68 -4.18
CA TYR A 43 -0.04 -11.68 -3.77
C TYR A 43 0.11 -12.99 -4.58
N GLN A 44 0.23 -12.87 -5.91
CA GLN A 44 0.39 -13.99 -6.85
C GLN A 44 1.79 -14.64 -6.78
N GLU A 45 2.74 -14.02 -6.06
CA GLU A 45 4.13 -14.46 -5.95
C GLU A 45 4.93 -14.36 -7.25
N ASP A 46 4.54 -13.41 -8.11
CA ASP A 46 5.14 -13.14 -9.44
C ASP A 46 6.25 -12.08 -9.40
N LEU A 47 6.54 -11.51 -8.22
CA LEU A 47 7.70 -10.65 -8.06
C LEU A 47 8.99 -11.46 -8.24
N PRO A 48 10.07 -10.87 -8.80
CA PRO A 48 11.30 -11.58 -9.13
C PRO A 48 12.20 -11.80 -7.89
N PHE A 49 11.64 -12.42 -6.84
CA PHE A 49 12.29 -12.78 -5.58
C PHE A 49 11.93 -14.22 -5.19
N ASP A 50 12.72 -14.81 -4.30
CA ASP A 50 12.39 -16.15 -3.79
C ASP A 50 11.03 -16.16 -3.10
N LYS A 51 10.24 -17.21 -3.40
CA LYS A 51 8.91 -17.42 -2.78
C LYS A 51 8.94 -17.39 -1.26
N ARG A 52 10.04 -17.88 -0.65
CA ARG A 52 10.25 -17.80 0.80
C ARG A 52 10.21 -16.35 1.31
N ASN A 53 10.89 -15.44 0.62
CA ASN A 53 10.96 -14.02 1.02
C ASN A 53 9.61 -13.34 0.82
N ILE A 54 8.94 -13.61 -0.32
CA ILE A 54 7.59 -13.11 -0.59
C ILE A 54 6.62 -13.56 0.52
N ASN A 55 6.66 -14.83 0.91
CA ASN A 55 5.80 -15.38 1.95
C ASN A 55 6.07 -14.78 3.35
N ILE A 56 7.35 -14.51 3.68
CA ILE A 56 7.69 -13.80 4.91
C ILE A 56 7.06 -12.40 4.91
N VAL A 57 7.19 -11.65 3.81
CA VAL A 57 6.60 -10.31 3.68
C VAL A 57 5.08 -10.35 3.76
N LYS A 58 4.42 -11.26 3.03
CA LYS A 58 2.96 -11.47 3.07
C LYS A 58 2.48 -11.72 4.51
N ASN A 59 3.20 -12.56 5.26
CA ASN A 59 2.85 -12.85 6.66
C ASN A 59 3.01 -11.63 7.58
N ILE A 60 4.06 -10.82 7.42
CA ILE A 60 4.28 -9.60 8.21
C ILE A 60 3.18 -8.55 7.91
N LEU A 61 2.65 -8.52 6.69
CA LEU A 61 1.60 -7.58 6.30
C LEU A 61 0.23 -7.91 6.89
N ILE A 62 -0.01 -9.13 7.38
CA ILE A 62 -1.29 -9.55 7.96
C ILE A 62 -1.60 -8.66 9.18
N ASN A 63 -2.70 -7.90 9.08
CA ASN A 63 -3.20 -7.09 10.19
C ASN A 63 -4.32 -7.82 10.96
N GLN A 64 -5.11 -8.65 10.27
CA GLN A 64 -6.21 -9.43 10.85
C GLN A 64 -6.31 -10.78 10.12
N LYS A 65 -6.59 -11.84 10.90
CA LYS A 65 -6.76 -13.21 10.38
C LYS A 65 -7.87 -13.91 11.15
N ALA A 66 -8.84 -14.44 10.42
CA ALA A 66 -9.90 -15.30 10.89
C ALA A 66 -9.89 -16.62 10.09
N LYS A 67 -10.85 -17.52 10.36
CA LYS A 67 -10.92 -18.84 9.72
C LYS A 67 -11.06 -18.76 8.19
N THR A 68 -11.87 -17.82 7.70
CA THR A 68 -12.19 -17.65 6.27
C THR A 68 -11.76 -16.31 5.70
N ALA A 69 -11.18 -15.44 6.54
CA ALA A 69 -10.83 -14.08 6.16
C ALA A 69 -9.40 -13.69 6.54
N ILE A 70 -8.70 -13.01 5.64
CA ILE A 70 -7.40 -12.39 5.89
C ILE A 70 -7.48 -10.94 5.44
N GLN A 71 -6.97 -10.02 6.26
CA GLN A 71 -6.70 -8.66 5.84
C GLN A 71 -5.22 -8.36 6.08
N ALA A 72 -4.51 -8.06 4.99
CA ALA A 72 -3.11 -7.69 5.01
C ALA A 72 -2.93 -6.32 4.34
N GLY A 73 -2.08 -5.48 4.91
CA GLY A 73 -1.81 -4.19 4.29
C GLY A 73 -0.93 -3.27 5.11
N LYS A 74 -0.51 -2.19 4.46
CA LYS A 74 0.37 -1.19 5.03
C LYS A 74 -0.17 0.21 4.80
N THR A 75 -0.14 1.02 5.86
CA THR A 75 -0.44 2.46 5.80
C THR A 75 0.80 3.26 5.39
N GLY A 76 0.59 4.37 4.70
CA GLY A 76 1.61 5.36 4.35
C GLY A 76 1.10 6.78 4.51
N ALA A 77 2.01 7.73 4.71
CA ALA A 77 1.71 9.15 4.74
C ALA A 77 2.87 9.94 4.12
N CYS A 78 2.56 10.87 3.22
CA CYS A 78 3.53 11.83 2.73
C CYS A 78 3.43 13.10 3.58
N ILE A 79 4.54 13.49 4.22
CA ILE A 79 4.60 14.67 5.08
C ILE A 79 5.54 15.68 4.43
N GLN A 80 5.05 16.89 4.19
CA GLN A 80 5.85 18.00 3.70
C GLN A 80 5.60 19.22 4.61
N ASN A 81 6.68 19.85 5.08
CA ASN A 81 6.61 21.01 5.98
C ASN A 81 5.69 20.80 7.20
N GLY A 82 5.74 19.60 7.79
CA GLY A 82 4.91 19.22 8.94
C GLY A 82 3.42 18.95 8.65
N LYS A 83 3.00 19.03 7.37
CA LYS A 83 1.63 18.76 6.93
C LYS A 83 1.56 17.41 6.20
N VAL A 84 0.55 16.61 6.52
CA VAL A 84 0.26 15.37 5.76
C VAL A 84 -0.49 15.75 4.48
N LEU A 85 0.10 15.45 3.33
CA LEU A 85 -0.46 15.79 2.02
C LEU A 85 -1.14 14.60 1.34
N VAL A 86 -0.65 13.38 1.61
CA VAL A 86 -1.16 12.15 1.00
C VAL A 86 -1.26 11.07 2.06
N GLY A 87 -2.37 10.33 2.05
CA GLY A 87 -2.58 9.13 2.84
C GLY A 87 -2.69 7.90 1.94
N TRP A 88 -2.00 6.82 2.30
CA TRP A 88 -2.05 5.55 1.59
C TRP A 88 -2.53 4.43 2.51
N TYR A 89 -3.32 3.52 1.95
CA TYR A 89 -3.48 2.17 2.45
C TYR A 89 -3.51 1.20 1.28
N VAL A 90 -2.57 0.27 1.25
CA VAL A 90 -2.39 -0.70 0.17
C VAL A 90 -2.28 -2.10 0.74
N GLY A 91 -2.78 -3.10 0.03
CA GLY A 91 -2.74 -4.47 0.51
C GLY A 91 -3.73 -5.38 -0.20
N TYR A 92 -4.06 -6.49 0.47
CA TYR A 92 -4.99 -7.48 -0.03
C TYR A 92 -5.90 -8.01 1.09
N ALA A 93 -7.09 -8.42 0.69
CA ALA A 93 -8.02 -9.18 1.50
C ALA A 93 -8.25 -10.55 0.86
N VAL A 94 -8.52 -11.55 1.69
CA VAL A 94 -9.05 -12.84 1.24
C VAL A 94 -10.35 -13.06 1.98
N SER A 95 -11.42 -13.39 1.26
CA SER A 95 -12.73 -13.69 1.82
C SER A 95 -13.32 -14.89 1.10
N ASP A 96 -13.67 -15.94 1.84
CA ASP A 96 -14.18 -17.22 1.31
C ASP A 96 -13.34 -17.78 0.15
N GLY A 97 -12.01 -17.71 0.32
CA GLY A 97 -11.04 -18.18 -0.67
C GLY A 97 -10.85 -17.25 -1.87
N LYS A 98 -11.60 -16.15 -1.99
CA LYS A 98 -11.46 -15.16 -3.06
C LYS A 98 -10.51 -14.04 -2.64
N PRO A 99 -9.46 -13.77 -3.43
CA PRO A 99 -8.55 -12.66 -3.16
C PRO A 99 -9.03 -11.35 -3.77
N TYR A 100 -8.74 -10.26 -3.07
CA TYR A 100 -9.02 -8.89 -3.48
C TYR A 100 -7.79 -8.03 -3.19
N THR A 101 -7.17 -7.44 -4.20
CA THR A 101 -6.13 -6.42 -4.00
C THR A 101 -6.76 -5.04 -3.98
N PHE A 102 -6.21 -4.14 -3.17
CA PHE A 102 -6.73 -2.79 -3.04
C PHE A 102 -5.61 -1.78 -2.88
N VAL A 103 -5.91 -0.57 -3.35
CA VAL A 103 -5.12 0.63 -3.14
C VAL A 103 -6.07 1.77 -2.86
N THR A 104 -5.87 2.45 -1.75
CA THR A 104 -6.57 3.70 -1.42
C THR A 104 -5.52 4.78 -1.21
N ARG A 105 -5.54 5.78 -2.10
CA ARG A 105 -4.74 7.01 -2.02
C ARG A 105 -5.69 8.18 -1.83
N ILE A 106 -5.52 8.92 -0.75
CA ILE A 106 -6.21 10.19 -0.52
C ILE A 106 -5.19 11.32 -0.57
N GLU A 107 -5.57 12.43 -1.16
CA GLU A 107 -4.72 13.61 -1.28
C GLU A 107 -5.52 14.84 -0.86
N LYS A 108 -4.84 15.74 -0.18
CA LYS A 108 -5.44 16.98 0.28
C LYS A 108 -5.30 18.04 -0.82
N LEU A 109 -6.41 18.70 -1.17
CA LEU A 109 -6.35 19.84 -2.07
C LEU A 109 -5.65 21.01 -1.37
N PRO A 110 -4.92 21.87 -2.10
CA PRO A 110 -4.22 23.01 -1.51
C PRO A 110 -5.12 23.96 -0.70
N SER A 111 -6.39 24.05 -1.08
CA SER A 111 -7.41 24.90 -0.44
C SER A 111 -8.19 24.21 0.67
N ASP A 112 -7.89 22.95 0.98
CA ASP A 112 -8.63 22.18 1.96
C ASP A 112 -8.08 22.47 3.38
N ASP A 113 -8.94 22.89 4.31
CA ASP A 113 -8.60 23.09 5.73
C ASP A 113 -9.13 21.96 6.63
N SER A 114 -9.63 20.87 6.03
CA SER A 114 -10.14 19.69 6.73
C SER A 114 -9.12 19.09 7.73
N PRO A 115 -9.59 18.33 8.74
CA PRO A 115 -8.73 17.68 9.72
C PRO A 115 -7.62 16.85 9.08
N LYS A 116 -6.52 16.60 9.82
CA LYS A 116 -5.36 15.84 9.33
C LYS A 116 -5.79 14.56 8.60
N ILE A 117 -5.51 14.49 7.30
CA ILE A 117 -5.61 13.25 6.53
C ILE A 117 -4.39 12.36 6.80
N GLY A 118 -4.44 11.10 6.38
CA GLY A 118 -3.30 10.19 6.46
C GLY A 118 -3.67 8.74 6.21
N GLY A 119 -2.70 7.83 6.32
CA GLY A 119 -2.92 6.41 6.05
C GLY A 119 -3.99 5.76 6.93
N TRP A 120 -4.26 6.29 8.13
CA TRP A 120 -5.35 5.80 8.99
C TRP A 120 -6.74 6.14 8.42
N VAL A 121 -6.91 7.32 7.81
CA VAL A 121 -8.14 7.71 7.10
C VAL A 121 -8.32 6.83 5.86
N ALA A 122 -7.25 6.66 5.07
CA ALA A 122 -7.27 5.76 3.91
C ALA A 122 -7.68 4.34 4.33
N LYS A 123 -7.09 3.80 5.40
CA LYS A 123 -7.44 2.48 5.95
C LYS A 123 -8.90 2.39 6.38
N ARG A 124 -9.45 3.43 7.01
CA ARG A 124 -10.87 3.47 7.40
C ARG A 124 -11.78 3.45 6.17
N ILE A 125 -11.49 4.29 5.16
CA ILE A 125 -12.26 4.32 3.91
C ILE A 125 -12.23 2.95 3.23
N THR A 126 -11.04 2.35 3.09
CA THR A 126 -10.90 1.02 2.50
C THR A 126 -11.71 -0.02 3.25
N LYS A 127 -11.65 -0.04 4.60
CA LYS A 127 -12.43 -0.97 5.40
C LYS A 127 -13.93 -0.82 5.16
N ASN A 128 -14.43 0.40 5.16
CA ASN A 128 -15.85 0.66 4.90
C ASN A 128 -16.26 0.16 3.51
N ILE A 129 -15.50 0.51 2.46
CA ILE A 129 -15.80 0.04 1.09
C ILE A 129 -15.76 -1.49 1.00
N LEU A 130 -14.78 -2.15 1.61
CA LEU A 130 -14.71 -3.61 1.62
C LEU A 130 -15.87 -4.25 2.39
N SER A 131 -16.34 -3.63 3.47
CA SER A 131 -17.54 -4.08 4.19
C SER A 131 -18.82 -3.86 3.37
N ASP A 132 -18.96 -2.71 2.69
CA ASP A 132 -20.09 -2.41 1.80
C ASP A 132 -20.17 -3.41 0.62
N LEU A 133 -19.01 -3.89 0.16
CA LEU A 133 -18.87 -4.93 -0.86
C LEU A 133 -19.01 -6.37 -0.30
N ASN A 134 -19.30 -6.53 1.00
CA ASN A 134 -19.37 -7.81 1.71
C ASN A 134 -18.09 -8.66 1.63
N ILE A 135 -16.92 -8.01 1.49
CA ILE A 135 -15.61 -8.67 1.49
C ILE A 135 -15.10 -8.85 2.92
N LEU A 136 -15.27 -7.84 3.77
CA LEU A 136 -14.95 -7.92 5.20
C LEU A 136 -16.24 -8.07 6.01
N ALA A 137 -16.26 -9.01 6.96
CA ALA A 137 -17.32 -9.09 7.94
C ALA A 137 -17.37 -7.82 8.79
N GLN A 138 -18.58 -7.37 9.13
CA GLN A 138 -18.82 -6.23 10.02
C GLN A 138 -18.43 -6.55 11.46
#